data_AF-A0A536YFQ2-F1
#
_entry.id   AF-A0A536YFQ2-F1
#
_cell.length_a   1.000
_cell.length_b   1.000
_cell.length_c   1.000
_cell.angle_alpha   90.00
_cell.angle_beta   90.00
_cell.angle_gamma   90.00
#
_symmetry.space_group_name_H-M   'P 1'
#
loop_
_entity.id
_entity.type
_entity.pdbx_description
1 polymer ?
#
loop_
_entity_poly.entity_id
_entity_poly.type
_entity_poly.pdbx_seq_one_letter_code
_entity_poly.pdbx_strand_id
1 'polypeptide(L)'
;MGLRLKFNLALLFVFALGFAGSGYLSYNLLHKNAREEVLRNAGVMMEAALSMRQYTVSQVRDKLVQKEDEFLPQTVPAFAATEMMNQLRKKYPDYVYKEAALNPTNPR
;
A
#
# COMPACT_ATOMS: atom_id res chain seq x y z
N MET A 1 29.08 20.65 -46.81
CA MET A 1 28.84 20.79 -45.35
C MET A 1 30.16 21.01 -44.64
N GLY A 2 30.29 22.11 -43.88
CA GLY A 2 31.54 22.45 -43.16
C GLY A 2 31.83 21.51 -41.99
N LEU A 3 33.11 21.35 -41.64
CA LEU A 3 33.60 20.44 -40.60
C LEU A 3 32.93 20.66 -39.23
N ARG A 4 32.60 21.93 -38.91
CA ARG A 4 31.88 22.33 -37.69
C ARG A 4 30.50 21.68 -37.55
N LEU A 5 29.76 21.54 -38.65
CA LEU A 5 28.41 20.95 -38.62
C LEU A 5 28.48 19.44 -38.32
N LYS A 6 29.43 18.73 -38.92
CA LYS A 6 29.64 17.30 -38.68
C LYS A 6 30.00 17.02 -37.21
N PHE A 7 30.87 17.86 -36.64
CA PHE A 7 31.27 17.75 -35.25
C PHE A 7 30.12 17.99 -34.27
N ASN A 8 29.32 19.04 -34.49
CA ASN A 8 28.15 19.31 -33.65
C ASN A 8 27.08 18.22 -33.74
N LEU A 9 26.87 17.64 -34.93
CA LEU A 9 25.95 16.50 -35.09
C LEU A 9 26.44 15.25 -34.32
N ALA A 10 27.74 14.97 -34.37
CA ALA A 10 28.32 13.87 -33.60
C ALA A 10 28.16 14.09 -32.09
N LEU A 11 28.43 15.31 -31.60
CA LEU A 11 28.20 15.69 -30.21
C LEU A 11 26.73 15.53 -29.81
N LEU A 12 25.80 16.05 -30.62
CA LEU A 12 24.37 15.95 -30.35
C LEU A 12 23.91 14.50 -30.28
N PHE A 13 24.43 13.65 -31.18
CA PHE A 13 24.13 12.22 -31.18
C PHE A 13 24.60 11.54 -29.88
N VAL A 14 25.84 11.78 -29.46
CA VAL A 14 26.38 11.22 -28.21
C VAL A 14 25.60 11.73 -27.00
N PHE A 15 25.27 13.02 -26.95
CA PHE A 15 24.42 13.59 -25.91
C PHE A 15 23.03 12.95 -25.87
N ALA A 16 22.39 12.79 -27.03
CA ALA A 16 21.07 12.16 -27.13
C ALA A 16 21.11 10.71 -26.64
N LEU A 17 22.14 9.94 -26.99
CA LEU A 17 22.32 8.57 -26.50
C LEU A 17 22.53 8.53 -24.98
N GLY A 18 23.40 9.39 -24.44
CA GLY A 18 23.64 9.47 -23.00
C GLY A 18 22.38 9.88 -22.23
N PHE A 19 21.64 10.85 -22.75
CA PHE A 19 20.38 11.31 -22.18
C PHE A 19 19.31 10.22 -22.22
N ALA A 20 19.15 9.53 -23.35
CA ALA A 20 18.21 8.43 -23.50
C ALA A 20 18.54 7.26 -22.55
N GLY A 21 19.83 6.88 -22.46
CA GLY A 21 20.29 5.83 -21.55
C GLY A 21 20.04 6.19 -20.08
N SER A 22 20.41 7.41 -19.67
CA SER A 22 20.18 7.89 -18.30
C SER A 22 18.69 7.99 -17.98
N GLY A 23 17.89 8.53 -18.90
CA GLY A 23 16.44 8.62 -18.75
C GLY A 23 15.77 7.25 -18.61
N TYR A 24 16.19 6.28 -19.43
CA TYR A 24 15.69 4.91 -19.35
C TYR A 24 16.04 4.25 -18.01
N LEU A 25 17.30 4.31 -17.56
CA LEU A 25 17.70 3.75 -16.27
C LEU A 25 16.94 4.42 -15.11
N SER A 26 16.86 5.76 -15.14
CA SER A 26 16.20 6.54 -14.09
C SER A 26 14.72 6.20 -14.00
N TYR A 27 14.03 6.07 -15.14
CA TYR A 27 12.62 5.69 -15.18
C TYR A 27 12.40 4.31 -14.55
N ASN A 28 13.19 3.31 -14.95
CA ASN A 28 13.03 1.95 -14.42
C ASN A 28 13.31 1.89 -12.91
N LEU A 29 14.36 2.55 -12.45
CA LEU A 29 14.71 2.59 -11.03
C LEU A 29 13.62 3.28 -10.20
N LEU A 30 13.15 4.45 -10.66
CA LEU A 30 12.17 5.23 -9.94
C LEU A 30 10.80 4.52 -9.92
N HIS A 31 10.40 3.91 -11.04
CA HIS A 31 9.16 3.15 -11.12
C HIS A 31 9.18 1.92 -10.21
N LYS A 32 10.30 1.18 -10.18
CA LYS A 32 10.50 0.04 -9.28
C LYS A 32 10.43 0.46 -7.82
N ASN A 33 11.17 1.51 -7.45
CA ASN A 33 11.18 2.01 -6.07
C ASN A 33 9.81 2.49 -5.62
N ALA A 34 9.08 3.23 -6.47
CA ALA A 34 7.73 3.69 -6.17
C ALA A 34 6.77 2.50 -5.94
N ARG A 35 6.87 1.44 -6.76
CA ARG A 35 6.08 0.22 -6.58
C ARG A 35 6.41 -0.49 -5.27
N GLU A 36 7.69 -0.66 -4.96
CA GLU A 36 8.14 -1.30 -3.72
C GLU A 36 7.71 -0.51 -2.48
N GLU A 37 7.75 0.82 -2.54
CA GLU A 37 7.30 1.69 -1.46
C GLU A 37 5.79 1.56 -1.21
N VAL A 38 4.98 1.55 -2.26
CA VAL A 38 3.53 1.32 -2.14
C VAL A 38 3.24 -0.05 -1.54
N LEU A 39 3.92 -1.10 -2.00
CA LEU A 39 3.75 -2.46 -1.46
C LEU A 39 4.18 -2.53 0.01
N ARG A 40 5.28 -1.89 0.39
CA ARG A 40 5.74 -1.82 1.78
C ARG A 40 4.71 -1.12 2.67
N ASN A 41 4.20 0.02 2.24
CA ASN A 41 3.19 0.77 2.99
C ASN A 41 1.90 -0.04 3.13
N ALA A 42 1.44 -0.70 2.07
CA ALA A 42 0.30 -1.61 2.12
C ALA A 42 0.54 -2.79 3.06
N GLY A 43 1.76 -3.35 3.07
CA GLY A 43 2.16 -4.41 3.98
C GLY A 43 2.10 -4.00 5.45
N VAL A 44 2.62 -2.80 5.78
CA VAL A 44 2.53 -2.25 7.15
C VAL A 44 1.08 -2.05 7.58
N MET A 45 0.22 -1.55 6.70
CA MET A 45 -1.21 -1.38 7.00
C MET A 45 -1.92 -2.72 7.19
N MET A 46 -1.59 -3.72 6.37
CA MET A 46 -2.09 -5.09 6.52
C MET A 46 -1.69 -5.67 7.88
N GLU A 47 -0.42 -5.54 8.26
CA GLU A 47 0.09 -6.03 9.54
C GLU A 47 -0.56 -5.30 10.72
N ALA A 48 -0.83 -4.00 10.59
CA ALA A 48 -1.58 -3.25 11.59
C ALA A 48 -3.02 -3.79 11.74
N ALA A 49 -3.70 -4.10 10.64
CA ALA A 49 -5.03 -4.72 10.67
C ALA A 49 -5.01 -6.10 11.34
N LEU A 50 -4.03 -6.95 11.02
CA LEU A 50 -3.83 -8.25 11.66
C LEU A 50 -3.52 -8.12 13.16
N SER A 51 -2.67 -7.16 13.52
CA SER A 51 -2.32 -6.85 14.90
C SER A 51 -3.55 -6.41 15.70
N MET A 52 -4.44 -5.60 15.11
CA MET A 52 -5.71 -5.24 15.73
C MET A 52 -6.60 -6.45 15.98
N ARG A 53 -6.69 -7.39 15.04
CA ARG A 53 -7.44 -8.63 15.23
C ARG A 53 -6.88 -9.41 16.42
N GLN A 54 -5.56 -9.58 16.45
CA GLN A 54 -4.89 -10.32 17.52
C GLN A 54 -5.08 -9.64 18.88
N TYR A 55 -5.00 -8.31 18.92
CA TYR A 55 -5.28 -7.53 20.12
C TYR A 55 -6.72 -7.71 20.60
N THR A 56 -7.69 -7.68 19.68
CA THR A 56 -9.09 -7.91 20.03
C THR A 56 -9.32 -9.29 20.63
N VAL A 57 -8.73 -10.34 20.05
CA VAL A 57 -8.86 -11.71 20.60
C VAL A 57 -8.19 -11.84 21.96
N SER A 58 -6.94 -11.37 22.09
CA SER A 58 -6.11 -11.63 23.27
C SER A 58 -6.42 -10.75 24.47
N GLN A 59 -6.92 -9.53 24.25
CA GLN A 59 -7.03 -8.54 25.32
C GLN A 59 -8.42 -7.94 25.48
N VAL A 60 -9.21 -7.86 24.40
CA VAL A 60 -10.50 -7.15 24.42
C VAL A 60 -11.64 -8.12 24.69
N ARG A 61 -11.71 -9.22 23.94
CA ARG A 61 -12.83 -10.17 23.94
C ARG A 61 -13.22 -10.65 25.34
N ASP A 62 -12.24 -11.09 26.13
CA ASP A 62 -12.49 -11.71 27.43
C ASP A 62 -12.69 -10.68 28.56
N LYS A 63 -12.32 -9.42 28.33
CA LYS A 63 -12.43 -8.33 29.32
C LYS A 63 -13.70 -7.50 29.17
N LEU A 64 -14.39 -7.59 28.04
CA LEU A 64 -15.70 -6.97 27.88
C LEU A 64 -16.77 -7.83 28.57
N VAL A 65 -17.53 -7.22 29.47
CA VAL A 65 -18.71 -7.84 30.09
C VAL A 65 -19.72 -8.12 28.98
N GLN A 66 -19.84 -9.39 28.60
CA GLN A 66 -20.89 -9.81 27.68
C GLN A 66 -22.19 -9.86 28.46
N LYS A 67 -23.17 -9.04 28.07
CA LYS A 67 -24.54 -9.19 28.51
C LYS A 67 -25.20 -10.21 27.59
N GLU A 68 -25.94 -11.16 28.17
CA GLU A 68 -26.53 -12.29 27.43
C GLU A 68 -27.43 -11.85 26.25
N ASP A 69 -28.04 -10.66 26.33
CA ASP A 69 -28.95 -10.14 25.31
C ASP A 69 -28.36 -9.02 24.42
N GLU A 70 -27.08 -8.64 24.59
CA GLU A 70 -26.47 -7.52 23.86
C GLU A 70 -25.24 -7.97 23.06
N PHE A 71 -25.36 -7.94 21.72
CA PHE A 71 -24.22 -8.17 20.84
C PHE A 71 -23.27 -6.97 20.86
N LEU A 72 -22.00 -7.21 21.19
CA LEU A 72 -20.94 -6.20 21.22
C LEU A 72 -19.99 -6.39 20.02
N PRO A 73 -20.12 -5.59 18.94
CA PRO A 73 -19.30 -5.73 17.74
C PRO A 73 -17.78 -5.62 17.99
N GLN A 74 -17.38 -4.91 19.04
CA GLN A 74 -15.98 -4.69 19.42
C GLN A 74 -15.27 -5.98 19.86
N THR A 75 -16.03 -7.03 20.19
CA THR A 75 -15.50 -8.36 20.48
C THR A 75 -15.14 -9.14 19.21
N VAL A 76 -15.63 -8.71 18.04
CA VAL A 76 -15.38 -9.36 16.75
C VAL A 76 -14.07 -8.80 16.15
N PRO A 77 -13.03 -9.64 15.95
CA PRO A 77 -11.73 -9.17 15.48
C PRO A 77 -11.79 -8.50 14.10
N ALA A 78 -12.55 -9.08 13.17
CA ALA A 78 -12.72 -8.55 11.82
C ALA A 78 -13.42 -7.18 11.81
N PHE A 79 -14.36 -6.96 12.75
CA PHE A 79 -15.04 -5.67 12.91
C PHE A 79 -14.04 -4.59 13.37
N ALA A 80 -13.27 -4.86 14.42
CA ALA A 80 -12.29 -3.92 14.96
C ALA A 80 -11.21 -3.54 13.93
N ALA A 81 -10.70 -4.51 13.17
CA ALA A 81 -9.72 -4.26 12.11
C ALA A 81 -10.31 -3.43 10.96
N THR A 82 -11.54 -3.76 10.53
CA THR A 82 -12.23 -3.02 9.47
C THR A 82 -12.53 -1.58 9.89
N GLU A 83 -12.99 -1.35 11.12
CA GLU A 83 -13.24 -0.01 11.64
C GLU A 83 -11.96 0.81 11.77
N MET A 84 -10.86 0.23 12.27
CA MET A 84 -9.56 0.90 12.28
C MET A 84 -9.14 1.30 10.85
N MET A 85 -9.25 0.38 9.89
CA MET A 85 -8.89 0.64 8.50
C MET A 85 -9.81 1.68 7.85
N ASN A 86 -11.10 1.70 8.19
CA ASN A 86 -12.02 2.74 7.74
C ASN A 86 -11.63 4.13 8.27
N GLN A 87 -11.15 4.23 9.51
CA GLN A 87 -10.62 5.47 10.04
C GLN A 87 -9.32 5.88 9.35
N LEU A 88 -8.43 4.92 9.08
CA LEU A 88 -7.17 5.16 8.38
C LEU A 88 -7.42 5.65 6.94
N ARG A 89 -8.42 5.09 6.25
CA ARG A 89 -8.82 5.46 4.89
C ARG A 89 -9.22 6.93 4.76
N LYS A 90 -9.70 7.58 5.83
CA LYS A 90 -9.99 9.03 5.81
C LYS A 90 -8.76 9.87 5.52
N LYS A 91 -7.58 9.42 5.93
CA LYS A 91 -6.29 10.08 5.66
C LYS A 91 -5.57 9.47 4.47
N TYR A 92 -5.77 8.18 4.22
CA TYR A 92 -5.08 7.41 3.18
C TYR A 92 -6.11 6.71 2.25
N PRO A 93 -6.80 7.46 1.37
CA PRO A 93 -7.93 6.94 0.58
C PRO A 93 -7.52 5.86 -0.43
N ASP A 94 -6.27 5.83 -0.87
CA ASP A 94 -5.75 4.87 -1.85
C ASP A 94 -5.52 3.47 -1.27
N TYR A 95 -5.60 3.31 0.06
CA TYR A 95 -5.39 2.04 0.74
C TYR A 95 -6.72 1.50 1.24
N VAL A 96 -7.14 0.36 0.66
CA VAL A 96 -8.39 -0.32 1.00
C VAL A 96 -8.09 -1.69 1.60
N TYR A 97 -8.74 -1.98 2.72
CA TYR A 97 -8.67 -3.27 3.39
C TYR A 97 -9.97 -4.05 3.19
N LYS A 98 -9.85 -5.36 2.94
CA LYS A 98 -11.00 -6.27 2.85
C LYS A 98 -10.66 -7.59 3.52
N GLU A 99 -11.56 -8.05 4.39
CA GLU A 99 -11.53 -9.37 5.01
C GLU A 99 -12.00 -10.43 4.01
N ALA A 100 -11.12 -10.80 3.07
CA ALA A 100 -11.44 -11.80 2.06
C ALA A 100 -11.51 -13.21 2.68
N ALA A 101 -12.68 -13.84 2.57
CA ALA A 101 -12.92 -15.22 3.00
C ALA A 101 -13.64 -16.00 1.88
N LEU A 102 -13.39 -17.31 1.80
CA LEU A 102 -14.02 -18.21 0.82
C LEU A 102 -15.55 -18.28 0.97
N ASN A 103 -16.05 -18.24 2.21
CA ASN A 103 -17.47 -18.18 2.52
C ASN A 103 -17.71 -17.06 3.56
N PRO A 104 -17.98 -15.81 3.12
CA PRO A 104 -18.05 -14.68 4.01
C PRO A 104 -19.38 -14.63 4.78
N THR A 105 -19.32 -14.51 6.11
CA THR A 105 -20.51 -14.27 6.96
C THR A 105 -21.09 -12.85 6.76
N ASN A 106 -20.31 -11.93 6.19
CA ASN A 106 -20.71 -10.56 5.88
C ASN A 106 -20.24 -10.20 4.45
N PRO A 107 -21.15 -9.82 3.52
CA PRO A 107 -20.81 -9.56 2.11
C PRO A 107 -20.12 -8.21 1.85
N ARG A 108 -19.94 -7.38 2.87
CA ARG A 108 -19.28 -6.07 2.77
C ARG A 108 -17.81 -6.17 2.35
#